data_AF-A0A943BGH4-F1
#
_entry.id   AF-A0A943BGH4-F1
#
_cell.length_a   1.000
_cell.length_b   1.000
_cell.length_c   1.000
_cell.angle_alpha   90.00
_cell.angle_beta   90.00
_cell.angle_gamma   90.00
#
_symmetry.space_group_name_H-M   'P 1'
#
loop_
_entity.id
_entity.type
_entity.pdbx_description
1 polymer ?
#
loop_
_entity_poly.entity_id
_entity_poly.type
_entity_poly.pdbx_seq_one_letter_code
_entity_poly.pdbx_strand_id
1 'polypeptide(L)'
;MDKELCFNIENNNLYLEQILVDYSDIPIFFLCSGEKEYYIALCTDIDELHYYVTKLSLTDVYNLLHGKMPMRDVFLKQKEYWNVISGDEIASDIVERKSIDTIDTTLLPEARACFKILTKQVEIFVQKFDGEFFSTKYFSESNKKAEINESIAEMYLNSIFKNVGEFSELLDCKIDLPSPLKVPSYNEKMDSIKKLDISSKKPKKIERKKIDDVFNLTETYVTNITIAA
;
A
#
# COMPACT_ATOMS: atom_id res chain seq x y z
N MET A 1 15.41 13.83 2.45
CA MET A 1 16.28 12.89 1.74
C MET A 1 16.16 13.25 0.29
N ASP A 2 17.27 13.62 -0.33
CA ASP A 2 17.30 13.95 -1.75
C ASP A 2 17.02 12.64 -2.51
N LYS A 3 15.94 12.62 -3.31
CA LYS A 3 15.64 11.46 -4.14
C LYS A 3 16.62 11.46 -5.31
N GLU A 4 17.18 10.30 -5.62
CA GLU A 4 18.11 10.13 -6.73
C GLU A 4 17.37 10.29 -8.07
N LEU A 5 17.91 11.10 -8.98
CA LEU A 5 17.34 11.28 -10.32
C LEU A 5 17.80 10.13 -11.22
N CYS A 6 16.87 9.32 -11.71
CA CYS A 6 17.16 8.17 -12.57
C CYS A 6 17.13 8.51 -14.05
N PHE A 7 16.09 9.22 -14.50
CA PHE A 7 15.85 9.47 -15.92
C PHE A 7 15.18 10.82 -16.14
N ASN A 8 15.37 11.40 -17.33
CA ASN A 8 14.52 12.47 -17.85
C ASN A 8 13.72 11.94 -19.05
N ILE A 9 12.42 11.72 -18.88
CA ILE A 9 11.55 11.21 -19.94
C ILE A 9 10.54 12.29 -20.30
N GLU A 10 10.57 12.78 -21.54
CA GLU A 10 9.63 13.80 -22.05
C GLU A 10 9.58 15.08 -21.17
N ASN A 11 10.74 15.54 -20.67
CA ASN A 11 10.89 16.65 -19.72
C ASN A 11 10.32 16.36 -18.31
N ASN A 12 9.98 15.12 -18.00
CA ASN A 12 9.60 14.69 -16.65
C ASN A 12 10.81 14.00 -15.98
N ASN A 13 11.24 14.57 -14.86
CA ASN A 13 12.30 13.98 -14.04
C ASN A 13 11.73 12.81 -13.24
N LEU A 14 12.30 11.62 -13.44
CA LEU A 14 11.93 10.41 -12.73
C LEU A 14 12.95 10.13 -11.63
N TYR A 15 12.48 10.08 -10.40
CA TYR A 15 13.32 9.87 -9.23
C TYR A 15 13.17 8.45 -8.68
N LEU A 16 14.24 7.86 -8.17
CA LEU A 16 14.22 6.56 -7.51
C LEU A 16 13.29 6.59 -6.30
N GLU A 17 12.29 5.73 -6.29
CA GLU A 17 11.37 5.57 -5.16
C GLU A 17 11.74 4.34 -4.32
N GLN A 18 11.91 3.19 -4.98
CA GLN A 18 12.25 1.94 -4.30
C GLN A 18 12.89 0.95 -5.26
N ILE A 19 14.03 0.37 -4.87
CA ILE A 19 14.62 -0.79 -5.56
C ILE A 19 13.84 -2.04 -5.15
N LEU A 20 13.32 -2.78 -6.12
CA LEU A 20 12.54 -4.01 -5.90
C LEU A 20 13.41 -5.25 -6.03
N VAL A 21 14.30 -5.26 -7.03
CA VAL A 21 15.29 -6.31 -7.25
C VAL A 21 16.62 -5.67 -7.61
N ASP A 22 17.66 -6.08 -6.92
CA ASP A 22 19.05 -5.72 -7.19
C ASP A 22 19.89 -6.98 -7.48
N TYR A 23 21.00 -6.79 -8.19
CA TYR A 23 22.02 -7.80 -8.38
C TYR A 23 23.40 -7.16 -8.18
N SER A 24 24.13 -7.60 -7.16
CA SER A 24 25.46 -7.05 -6.83
C SER A 24 25.45 -5.52 -6.67
N ASP A 25 24.47 -5.00 -5.94
CA ASP A 25 24.23 -3.57 -5.71
C ASP A 25 23.81 -2.76 -6.96
N ILE A 26 23.56 -3.43 -8.09
CA ILE A 26 23.01 -2.80 -9.31
C ILE A 26 21.48 -2.97 -9.31
N PRO A 27 20.69 -1.87 -9.37
CA PRO A 27 19.24 -1.95 -9.48
C PRO A 27 18.79 -2.60 -10.80
N ILE A 28 18.16 -3.78 -10.72
CA ILE A 28 17.66 -4.50 -11.90
C ILE A 28 16.19 -4.17 -12.16
N PHE A 29 15.39 -4.10 -11.11
CA PHE A 29 13.97 -3.79 -11.20
C PHE A 29 13.60 -2.81 -10.09
N PHE A 30 13.15 -1.63 -10.44
CA PHE A 30 12.93 -0.56 -9.46
C PHE A 30 11.79 0.38 -9.87
N LEU A 31 11.18 0.97 -8.86
CA LEU A 31 10.09 1.92 -8.96
C LEU A 31 10.66 3.34 -8.94
N CYS A 32 10.16 4.17 -9.83
CA CYS A 32 10.43 5.60 -9.87
C CYS A 32 9.15 6.40 -9.62
N SER A 33 9.30 7.60 -9.06
CA SER A 33 8.24 8.62 -9.00
C SER A 33 8.57 9.78 -9.92
N GLY A 34 7.63 10.14 -10.78
CA GLY A 34 7.57 11.46 -11.42
C GLY A 34 6.67 12.40 -10.61
N GLU A 35 6.32 13.56 -11.17
CA GLU A 35 5.53 14.58 -10.44
C GLU A 35 4.23 14.06 -9.81
N LYS A 36 3.51 13.15 -10.48
CA LYS A 36 2.21 12.61 -10.02
C LYS A 36 1.99 11.14 -10.32
N GLU A 37 2.99 10.48 -10.88
CA GLU A 37 2.82 9.18 -11.52
C GLU A 37 4.00 8.30 -11.19
N TYR A 38 3.72 7.00 -11.10
CA TYR A 38 4.74 6.00 -10.89
C TYR A 38 5.22 5.45 -12.22
N TYR A 39 6.49 5.09 -12.24
CA TYR A 39 7.14 4.44 -13.36
C TYR A 39 7.86 3.22 -12.83
N ILE A 40 7.95 2.19 -13.64
CA ILE A 40 8.76 1.01 -13.35
C ILE A 40 9.86 0.91 -14.39
N ALA A 41 11.06 0.65 -13.93
CA ALA A 41 12.24 0.46 -14.76
C ALA A 41 12.76 -0.97 -14.59
N LEU A 42 13.12 -1.57 -15.72
CA LEU A 42 13.80 -2.87 -15.80
C LEU A 42 15.10 -2.67 -16.56
N CYS A 43 16.22 -3.03 -15.93
CA CYS A 43 17.52 -3.14 -16.59
C CYS A 43 17.52 -4.38 -17.48
N THR A 44 17.60 -4.19 -18.79
CA THR A 44 17.64 -5.26 -19.79
C THR A 44 19.06 -5.63 -20.20
N ASP A 45 20.01 -4.69 -20.06
CA ASP A 45 21.43 -4.91 -20.30
C ASP A 45 22.22 -4.15 -19.21
N ILE A 46 22.97 -4.90 -18.39
CA ILE A 46 23.74 -4.34 -17.27
C ILE A 46 25.04 -3.70 -17.78
N ASP A 47 25.60 -4.20 -18.88
CA ASP A 47 26.87 -3.72 -19.42
C ASP A 47 26.66 -2.41 -20.20
N GLU A 48 25.59 -2.34 -20.99
CA GLU A 48 25.21 -1.15 -21.78
C GLU A 48 24.24 -0.21 -21.04
N LEU A 49 23.82 -0.57 -19.83
CA LEU A 49 22.83 0.16 -19.01
C LEU A 49 21.57 0.52 -19.81
N HIS A 50 20.98 -0.51 -20.42
CA HIS A 50 19.72 -0.40 -21.14
C HIS A 50 18.54 -0.65 -20.22
N TYR A 51 17.52 0.20 -20.30
CA TYR A 51 16.34 0.10 -19.48
C TYR A 51 15.06 0.14 -20.30
N TYR A 52 14.12 -0.72 -19.92
CA TYR A 52 12.71 -0.58 -20.28
C TYR A 52 12.00 0.14 -19.15
N VAL A 53 11.47 1.32 -19.46
CA VAL A 53 10.68 2.12 -18.53
C VAL A 53 9.24 2.15 -19.00
N THR A 54 8.29 1.94 -18.09
CA THR A 54 6.88 2.17 -18.40
C THR A 54 6.15 2.82 -17.26
N LYS A 55 5.02 3.42 -17.59
CA LYS A 55 4.18 4.18 -16.68
C LYS A 55 3.21 3.26 -15.95
N LEU A 56 2.97 3.55 -14.66
CA LEU A 56 2.10 2.76 -13.81
C LEU A 56 0.98 3.60 -13.18
N SER A 57 -0.22 3.02 -13.16
CA SER A 57 -1.28 3.51 -12.30
C SER A 57 -1.02 3.11 -10.85
N LEU A 58 -1.56 3.86 -9.89
CA LEU A 58 -1.48 3.51 -8.45
C LEU A 58 -1.98 2.08 -8.17
N THR A 59 -3.02 1.64 -8.88
CA THR A 59 -3.57 0.28 -8.71
C THR A 59 -2.61 -0.78 -9.25
N ASP A 60 -1.89 -0.49 -10.33
CA ASP A 60 -0.89 -1.41 -10.89
C ASP A 60 0.32 -1.54 -9.97
N VAL A 61 0.77 -0.42 -9.36
CA VAL A 61 1.84 -0.46 -8.33
C VAL A 61 1.40 -1.33 -7.16
N TYR A 62 0.20 -1.12 -6.63
CA TYR A 62 -0.34 -1.94 -5.55
C TYR A 62 -0.39 -3.43 -5.94
N ASN A 63 -0.92 -3.76 -7.11
CA ASN A 63 -1.01 -5.15 -7.57
C ASN A 63 0.36 -5.80 -7.77
N LEU A 64 1.35 -5.05 -8.26
CA LEU A 64 2.73 -5.50 -8.39
C LEU A 64 3.35 -5.80 -7.03
N LEU A 65 3.32 -4.83 -6.10
CA LEU A 65 3.97 -4.93 -4.79
C LEU A 65 3.40 -6.07 -3.93
N HIS A 66 2.11 -6.38 -4.10
CA HIS A 66 1.41 -7.47 -3.41
C HIS A 66 1.39 -8.79 -4.18
N GLY A 67 2.14 -8.89 -5.29
CA GLY A 67 2.24 -10.12 -6.08
C GLY A 67 0.95 -10.55 -6.78
N LYS A 68 -0.04 -9.66 -6.89
CA LYS A 68 -1.33 -9.89 -7.56
C LYS A 68 -1.22 -9.78 -9.08
N MET A 69 -0.15 -9.20 -9.59
CA MET A 69 0.17 -9.08 -11.02
C MET A 69 1.61 -9.57 -11.27
N PRO A 70 1.83 -10.43 -12.29
CA PRO A 70 3.17 -10.81 -12.70
C PRO A 70 4.01 -9.60 -13.12
N MET A 71 5.31 -9.61 -12.81
CA MET A 71 6.21 -8.50 -13.12
C MET A 71 6.28 -8.19 -14.62
N ARG A 72 6.22 -9.23 -15.45
CA ARG A 72 6.17 -9.11 -16.92
C ARG A 72 4.91 -8.39 -17.41
N ASP A 73 3.76 -8.71 -16.82
CA ASP A 73 2.46 -8.23 -17.27
C ASP A 73 2.29 -6.73 -17.00
N VAL A 74 3.04 -6.19 -16.04
CA VAL A 74 3.15 -4.75 -15.77
C VAL A 74 3.52 -3.97 -17.04
N PHE A 75 4.48 -4.49 -17.81
CA PHE A 75 4.95 -3.90 -19.06
C PHE A 75 3.95 -4.14 -20.19
N LEU A 76 3.55 -5.39 -20.38
CA LEU A 76 2.71 -5.82 -21.50
C LEU A 76 1.30 -5.23 -21.48
N LYS A 77 0.82 -4.78 -20.31
CA LYS A 77 -0.47 -4.09 -20.17
C LYS A 77 -0.46 -2.68 -20.79
N GLN A 78 0.70 -2.05 -20.89
CA GLN A 78 0.82 -0.67 -21.37
C GLN A 78 0.82 -0.62 -22.90
N LYS A 79 0.43 0.50 -23.49
CA LYS A 79 0.46 0.68 -24.96
C LYS A 79 1.86 0.97 -25.49
N GLU A 80 2.66 1.61 -24.65
CA GLU A 80 3.95 2.20 -24.99
C GLU A 80 4.92 1.98 -23.83
N TYR A 81 6.20 1.96 -24.17
CA TYR A 81 7.29 1.94 -23.21
C TYR A 81 8.41 2.85 -23.72
N TRP A 82 9.31 3.24 -22.83
CA TRP A 82 10.52 3.97 -23.18
C TRP A 82 11.71 3.02 -23.10
N ASN A 83 12.45 2.94 -24.19
CA ASN A 83 13.76 2.33 -24.25
C ASN A 83 14.79 3.40 -23.92
N VAL A 84 15.49 3.24 -22.81
CA VAL A 84 16.47 4.20 -22.31
C VAL A 84 17.85 3.57 -22.36
N ILE A 85 18.81 4.27 -22.98
CA ILE A 85 20.23 3.93 -22.93
C ILE A 85 20.89 5.00 -22.06
N SER A 86 21.37 4.61 -20.89
CA SER A 86 21.97 5.56 -19.94
C SER A 86 23.34 6.04 -20.43
N GLY A 87 23.55 7.35 -20.40
CA GLY A 87 24.86 7.96 -20.62
C GLY A 87 25.60 8.27 -19.32
N ASP A 88 26.73 8.97 -19.42
CA ASP A 88 27.51 9.39 -18.24
C ASP A 88 26.73 10.38 -17.35
N GLU A 89 25.88 11.20 -17.99
CA GLU A 89 24.98 12.15 -17.33
C GLU A 89 23.53 11.92 -17.81
N ILE A 90 22.53 12.24 -16.97
CA ILE A 90 21.11 12.14 -17.35
C ILE A 90 20.77 12.93 -18.64
N ALA A 91 21.48 14.04 -18.88
CA ALA A 91 21.31 14.83 -20.11
C ALA A 91 21.84 14.15 -21.37
N SER A 92 22.65 13.10 -21.22
CA SER A 92 23.20 12.28 -22.30
C SER A 92 22.43 10.99 -22.54
N ASP A 93 21.39 10.71 -21.73
CA ASP A 93 20.53 9.54 -21.92
C ASP A 93 19.82 9.58 -23.28
N ILE A 94 19.81 8.45 -23.98
CA ILE A 94 19.04 8.28 -25.21
C ILE A 94 17.71 7.65 -24.82
N VAL A 95 16.64 8.45 -24.88
CA VAL A 95 15.28 8.01 -24.55
C VAL A 95 14.46 7.89 -25.83
N GLU A 96 14.05 6.67 -26.17
CA GLU A 96 13.23 6.38 -27.34
C GLU A 96 11.90 5.77 -26.92
N ARG A 97 10.79 6.41 -27.28
CA ARG A 97 9.45 5.88 -27.04
C ARG A 97 9.08 4.86 -28.11
N LYS A 98 8.70 3.65 -27.69
CA LYS A 98 8.34 2.51 -28.55
C LYS A 98 6.96 1.96 -28.23
N SER A 99 6.36 1.33 -29.22
CA SER A 99 5.12 0.57 -29.03
C SER A 99 5.40 -0.73 -28.28
N ILE A 100 4.50 -1.12 -27.39
CA ILE A 100 4.61 -2.38 -26.65
C ILE A 100 4.67 -3.60 -27.58
N ASP A 101 4.09 -3.52 -28.77
CA ASP A 101 4.08 -4.63 -29.74
C ASP A 101 5.48 -4.99 -30.24
N THR A 102 6.44 -4.08 -30.09
CA THR A 102 7.84 -4.23 -30.51
C THR A 102 8.78 -4.65 -29.38
N ILE A 103 8.28 -4.80 -28.15
CA ILE A 103 9.11 -5.11 -26.99
C ILE A 103 9.72 -6.51 -27.11
N ASP A 104 11.01 -6.64 -26.79
CA ASP A 104 11.63 -7.94 -26.71
C ASP A 104 11.19 -8.66 -25.44
N THR A 105 10.25 -9.59 -25.60
CA THR A 105 9.70 -10.34 -24.48
C THR A 105 10.71 -11.29 -23.83
N THR A 106 11.83 -11.61 -24.50
CA THR A 106 12.88 -12.49 -23.95
C THR A 106 13.70 -11.82 -22.85
N LEU A 107 13.74 -10.48 -22.85
CA LEU A 107 14.43 -9.66 -21.86
C LEU A 107 13.55 -9.34 -20.64
N LEU A 108 12.25 -9.63 -20.70
CA LEU A 108 11.33 -9.39 -19.60
C LEU A 108 11.45 -10.48 -18.51
N PRO A 109 11.01 -10.20 -17.27
CA PRO A 109 10.94 -11.21 -16.22
C PRO A 109 10.18 -12.46 -16.65
N GLU A 110 10.50 -13.59 -16.00
CA GLU A 110 9.91 -14.89 -16.30
C GLU A 110 8.37 -14.81 -16.31
N ALA A 111 7.76 -15.49 -17.27
CA ALA A 111 6.32 -15.49 -17.42
C ALA A 111 5.64 -15.98 -16.13
N ARG A 112 4.65 -15.23 -15.64
CA ARG A 112 3.91 -15.49 -14.39
C ARG A 112 4.72 -15.31 -13.09
N ALA A 113 5.98 -14.87 -13.16
CA ALA A 113 6.73 -14.54 -11.95
C ALA A 113 6.12 -13.30 -11.27
N CYS A 114 5.64 -13.50 -10.04
CA CYS A 114 5.11 -12.45 -9.20
C CYS A 114 6.18 -11.93 -8.25
N PHE A 115 6.15 -10.63 -7.98
CA PHE A 115 7.06 -10.03 -7.01
C PHE A 115 6.77 -10.57 -5.60
N LYS A 116 7.83 -10.76 -4.82
CA LYS A 116 7.73 -11.17 -3.41
C LYS A 116 8.62 -10.27 -2.57
N ILE A 117 8.07 -9.80 -1.46
CA ILE A 117 8.79 -9.01 -0.47
C ILE A 117 9.72 -9.95 0.30
N LEU A 118 11.03 -9.76 0.16
CA LEU A 118 12.06 -10.57 0.80
C LEU A 118 12.86 -9.80 1.86
N THR A 119 12.87 -8.47 1.79
CA THR A 119 13.64 -7.62 2.70
C THR A 119 12.74 -6.73 3.54
N LYS A 120 13.18 -6.44 4.75
CA LYS A 120 12.46 -5.57 5.69
C LYS A 120 12.34 -4.12 5.18
N GLN A 121 13.31 -3.67 4.39
CA GLN A 121 13.28 -2.32 3.80
C GLN A 121 12.13 -2.19 2.80
N VAL A 122 12.00 -3.17 1.89
CA VAL A 122 10.88 -3.22 0.94
C VAL A 122 9.56 -3.37 1.69
N GLU A 123 9.50 -4.19 2.73
CA GLU A 123 8.29 -4.34 3.55
C GLU A 123 7.82 -3.02 4.16
N ILE A 124 8.74 -2.24 4.76
CA ILE A 124 8.44 -0.92 5.32
C ILE A 124 7.94 0.03 4.23
N PHE A 125 8.57 0.01 3.05
CA PHE A 125 8.12 0.82 1.92
C PHE A 125 6.70 0.45 1.49
N VAL A 126 6.40 -0.84 1.32
CA VAL A 126 5.07 -1.33 0.93
C VAL A 126 4.02 -0.93 1.96
N GLN A 127 4.31 -1.06 3.26
CA GLN A 127 3.39 -0.63 4.32
C GLN A 127 3.10 0.89 4.27
N LYS A 128 4.11 1.71 3.98
CA LYS A 128 3.94 3.15 3.81
C LYS A 128 3.08 3.44 2.57
N PHE A 129 3.41 2.81 1.44
CA PHE A 129 2.67 2.95 0.20
C PHE A 129 1.20 2.55 0.37
N ASP A 130 0.92 1.45 1.08
CA ASP A 130 -0.44 1.00 1.35
C ASP A 130 -1.25 2.08 2.10
N GLY A 131 -0.68 2.72 3.12
CA GLY A 131 -1.32 3.83 3.81
C GLY A 131 -1.69 5.00 2.87
N GLU A 132 -0.77 5.38 1.99
CA GLU A 132 -0.99 6.43 0.97
C GLU A 132 -2.03 6.01 -0.07
N PHE A 133 -1.99 4.76 -0.52
CA PHE A 133 -2.95 4.18 -1.45
C PHE A 133 -4.38 4.15 -0.88
N PHE A 134 -4.55 3.69 0.37
CA PHE A 134 -5.87 3.62 1.00
C PHE A 134 -6.42 5.00 1.35
N SER A 135 -5.56 5.92 1.81
CA SER A 135 -5.98 7.31 2.09
C SER A 135 -6.47 8.01 0.82
N THR A 136 -5.71 7.95 -0.27
CA THR A 136 -6.10 8.58 -1.55
C THR A 136 -7.36 7.96 -2.16
N LYS A 137 -7.56 6.64 -2.03
CA LYS A 137 -8.69 5.94 -2.64
C LYS A 137 -9.99 6.07 -1.86
N TYR A 138 -9.95 6.06 -0.53
CA TYR A 138 -11.15 5.97 0.32
C TYR A 138 -11.42 7.23 1.14
N PHE A 139 -10.42 8.07 1.37
CA PHE A 139 -10.54 9.28 2.17
C PHE A 139 -10.20 10.50 1.33
N SER A 140 -11.13 10.92 0.47
CA SER A 140 -11.10 12.29 -0.04
C SER A 140 -11.29 13.23 1.16
N GLU A 141 -10.36 14.16 1.41
CA GLU A 141 -10.46 15.15 2.49
C GLU A 141 -11.83 15.84 2.49
N SER A 142 -12.74 15.38 3.34
CA SER A 142 -13.96 16.13 3.60
C SER A 142 -13.61 17.24 4.60
N ASN A 143 -13.26 18.43 4.10
CA ASN A 143 -13.04 19.64 4.91
C ASN A 143 -14.32 20.17 5.60
N LYS A 144 -15.35 19.33 5.77
CA LYS A 144 -16.55 19.68 6.53
C LYS A 144 -16.30 19.31 7.98
N LYS A 145 -16.14 20.31 8.85
CA LYS A 145 -16.40 20.15 10.29
C LYS A 145 -17.76 19.48 10.42
N ALA A 146 -17.77 18.22 10.83
CA ALA A 146 -19.01 17.52 11.11
C ALA A 146 -19.60 18.12 12.38
N GLU A 147 -20.59 18.99 12.25
CA GLU A 147 -21.55 19.23 13.33
C GLU A 147 -22.40 17.97 13.44
N ILE A 148 -22.05 17.10 14.39
CA ILE A 148 -22.73 15.84 14.62
C ILE A 148 -24.02 16.15 15.38
N ASN A 149 -25.13 16.24 14.66
CA ASN A 149 -26.47 16.08 15.24
C ASN A 149 -26.87 14.61 15.22
N GLU A 150 -27.67 14.19 16.20
CA GLU A 150 -28.00 12.79 16.51
C GLU A 150 -28.61 12.00 15.32
N SER A 151 -29.35 12.68 14.44
CA SER A 151 -29.89 12.10 13.19
C SER A 151 -28.83 11.90 12.08
N ILE A 152 -27.72 12.64 12.13
CA ILE A 152 -26.62 12.56 11.17
C ILE A 152 -25.73 11.34 11.50
N ALA A 153 -25.64 10.95 12.77
CA ALA A 153 -24.85 9.79 13.21
C ALA A 153 -25.25 8.48 12.51
N GLU A 154 -26.55 8.24 12.28
CA GLU A 154 -27.02 7.04 11.57
C GLU A 154 -26.58 7.01 10.09
N MET A 155 -26.57 8.15 9.39
CA MET A 155 -26.09 8.23 7.99
C MET A 155 -24.57 8.00 7.88
N TYR A 156 -23.79 8.52 8.84
CA TYR A 156 -22.34 8.33 8.84
C TYR A 156 -21.95 6.91 9.26
N LEU A 157 -22.69 6.28 10.18
CA LEU A 157 -22.46 4.88 10.55
C LEU A 157 -22.69 3.94 9.36
N ASN A 158 -23.74 4.15 8.56
CA ASN A 158 -23.95 3.36 7.34
C ASN A 158 -22.80 3.51 6.33
N SER A 159 -22.20 4.70 6.25
CA SER A 159 -21.03 4.95 5.39
C SER A 159 -19.78 4.24 5.94
N ILE A 160 -19.58 4.25 7.25
CA ILE A 160 -18.51 3.50 7.92
C ILE A 160 -18.70 1.99 7.69
N PHE A 161 -19.92 1.47 7.83
CA PHE A 161 -20.21 0.05 7.62
C PHE A 161 -20.02 -0.38 6.16
N LYS A 162 -20.34 0.48 5.20
CA LYS A 162 -20.03 0.23 3.79
C LYS A 162 -18.53 0.12 3.56
N ASN A 163 -17.75 1.03 4.13
CA ASN A 163 -16.28 1.00 4.03
C ASN A 163 -15.70 -0.25 4.71
N VAL A 164 -16.24 -0.66 5.86
CA VAL A 164 -15.85 -1.91 6.55
C VAL A 164 -16.13 -3.14 5.69
N GLY A 165 -17.26 -3.16 4.97
CA GLY A 165 -17.57 -4.22 4.00
C GLY A 165 -16.54 -4.31 2.87
N GLU A 166 -16.19 -3.18 2.26
CA GLU A 166 -15.19 -3.12 1.18
C GLU A 166 -13.79 -3.57 1.64
N PHE A 167 -13.41 -3.29 2.89
CA PHE A 167 -12.17 -3.79 3.49
C PHE A 167 -12.22 -5.30 3.79
N SER A 168 -13.38 -5.84 4.16
CA SER A 168 -13.56 -7.27 4.47
C SER A 168 -13.42 -8.17 3.23
N GLU A 169 -13.90 -7.71 2.07
CA GLU A 169 -13.77 -8.40 0.78
C GLU A 169 -12.31 -8.53 0.32
N LEU A 170 -11.43 -7.63 0.75
CA LEU A 170 -10.01 -7.65 0.40
C LEU A 170 -9.16 -8.57 1.29
N LEU A 171 -9.68 -8.94 2.46
CA LEU A 171 -8.95 -9.70 3.50
C LEU A 171 -9.43 -11.15 3.65
N ASP A 172 -10.37 -11.63 2.83
CA ASP A 172 -11.04 -12.94 2.97
C ASP A 172 -11.62 -13.20 4.39
N CYS A 173 -11.87 -12.12 5.15
CA CYS A 173 -12.38 -12.19 6.51
C CYS A 173 -13.89 -11.96 6.50
N LYS A 174 -14.68 -12.91 6.99
CA LYS A 174 -16.12 -12.70 7.23
C LYS A 174 -16.31 -11.86 8.49
N ILE A 175 -16.83 -10.64 8.31
CA ILE A 175 -17.26 -9.80 9.42
C ILE A 175 -18.77 -9.95 9.58
N ASP A 176 -19.20 -10.62 10.65
CA ASP A 176 -20.62 -10.64 11.05
C ASP A 176 -20.95 -9.30 11.73
N LEU A 177 -21.62 -8.42 10.99
CA LEU A 177 -22.03 -7.13 11.50
C LEU A 177 -23.24 -7.31 12.44
N PRO A 178 -23.18 -6.89 13.72
CA PRO A 178 -24.36 -6.91 14.57
C PRO A 178 -25.41 -5.93 14.03
N SER A 179 -26.68 -6.35 14.03
CA SER A 179 -27.84 -5.52 13.67
C SER A 179 -27.81 -4.17 14.41
N PRO A 180 -28.44 -3.10 13.89
CA PRO A 180 -28.30 -1.74 14.42
C PRO A 180 -28.57 -1.72 15.92
N LEU A 181 -27.52 -1.48 16.71
CA LEU A 181 -27.63 -1.33 18.15
C LEU A 181 -28.46 -0.08 18.41
N LYS A 182 -29.63 -0.26 19.03
CA LYS A 182 -30.36 0.84 19.66
C LYS A 182 -29.39 1.60 20.54
N VAL A 183 -29.18 2.88 20.24
CA VAL A 183 -28.33 3.78 21.02
C VAL A 183 -28.74 3.69 22.49
N PRO A 184 -27.84 3.32 23.43
CA PRO A 184 -28.18 3.36 24.84
C PRO A 184 -28.30 4.82 25.28
N SER A 185 -29.49 5.22 25.70
CA SER A 185 -29.72 6.53 26.32
C SER A 185 -29.08 6.53 27.71
N TYR A 186 -27.93 7.21 27.85
CA TYR A 186 -27.32 7.45 29.15
C TYR A 186 -27.92 8.72 29.76
N ASN A 187 -28.76 8.53 30.78
CA ASN A 187 -29.44 9.61 31.49
C ASN A 187 -28.85 9.83 32.89
N GLU A 188 -27.53 9.67 33.05
CA GLU A 188 -26.86 9.93 34.32
C GLU A 188 -26.31 11.37 34.34
N LYS A 189 -26.87 12.20 35.21
CA LYS A 189 -26.28 13.49 35.58
C LYS A 189 -24.96 13.23 36.29
N MET A 190 -23.85 13.66 35.70
CA MET A 190 -22.54 13.61 36.36
C MET A 190 -22.43 14.73 37.38
N ASP A 191 -22.26 14.37 38.65
CA ASP A 191 -21.83 15.30 39.68
C ASP A 191 -20.35 15.65 39.49
N SER A 192 -20.03 16.94 39.56
CA SER A 192 -18.70 17.48 39.35
C SER A 192 -17.70 16.98 40.41
N ILE A 193 -16.60 16.39 39.95
CA ILE A 193 -15.52 15.87 40.80
C ILE A 193 -14.73 17.05 41.41
N LYS A 194 -14.72 17.16 42.74
CA LYS A 194 -13.84 18.08 43.48
C LYS A 194 -12.39 17.62 43.35
N LYS A 195 -11.48 18.54 42.95
CA LYS A 195 -10.03 18.30 42.97
C LYS A 195 -9.55 18.05 44.40
N LEU A 196 -8.93 16.91 44.64
CA LEU A 196 -8.24 16.60 45.89
C LEU A 196 -6.74 16.43 45.60
N ASP A 197 -5.95 17.43 45.95
CA ASP A 197 -4.48 17.36 45.98
C ASP A 197 -4.04 16.41 47.09
N ILE A 198 -3.39 15.28 46.76
CA ILE A 198 -2.60 14.52 47.75
C ILE A 198 -1.31 13.96 47.15
N SER A 199 -0.21 14.49 47.68
CA SER A 199 1.17 14.03 47.68
C SER A 199 1.35 12.53 47.94
N SER A 200 2.27 11.95 47.17
CA SER A 200 3.06 10.72 47.37
C SER A 200 2.72 9.82 48.57
N LYS A 201 2.17 8.61 48.29
CA LYS A 201 2.41 7.38 49.06
C LYS A 201 2.10 6.14 48.20
N LYS A 202 2.97 5.12 48.34
CA LYS A 202 3.16 3.90 47.51
C LYS A 202 1.89 3.11 47.13
N PRO A 203 1.89 2.41 45.98
CA PRO A 203 0.72 1.66 45.50
C PRO A 203 0.52 0.34 46.27
N LYS A 204 -0.69 0.14 46.80
CA LYS A 204 -1.20 -1.18 47.20
C LYS A 204 -1.82 -1.87 45.98
N LYS A 205 -1.52 -3.16 45.81
CA LYS A 205 -2.13 -4.07 44.81
C LYS A 205 -3.66 -3.99 44.87
N ILE A 206 -4.28 -3.77 43.72
CA ILE A 206 -5.73 -3.95 43.50
C ILE A 206 -5.88 -5.06 42.46
N GLU A 207 -6.62 -6.10 42.83
CA GLU A 207 -6.97 -7.26 42.01
C GLU A 207 -7.81 -6.83 40.80
N ARG A 208 -7.43 -7.29 39.60
CA ARG A 208 -8.22 -7.14 38.37
C ARG A 208 -9.36 -8.16 38.40
N LYS A 209 -10.61 -7.69 38.56
CA LYS A 209 -11.78 -8.44 38.11
C LYS A 209 -11.83 -8.40 36.58
N LYS A 210 -12.01 -9.59 35.99
CA LYS A 210 -12.15 -9.83 34.55
C LYS A 210 -13.36 -9.06 33.98
N ILE A 211 -13.13 -8.39 32.86
CA ILE A 211 -14.17 -8.04 31.89
C ILE A 211 -14.00 -9.06 30.78
N ASP A 212 -14.78 -10.14 30.84
CA ASP A 212 -14.83 -11.15 29.79
C ASP A 212 -15.76 -10.65 28.65
N ASP A 213 -15.27 -10.81 27.42
CA ASP A 213 -15.93 -10.91 26.11
C ASP A 213 -16.86 -9.80 25.58
N VAL A 214 -16.33 -8.96 24.67
CA VAL A 214 -17.12 -8.19 23.68
C VAL A 214 -16.72 -8.49 22.22
N PHE A 215 -15.59 -9.17 21.96
CA PHE A 215 -15.21 -9.55 20.60
C PHE A 215 -14.60 -10.95 20.57
N ASN A 216 -15.36 -11.91 20.02
CA ASN A 216 -14.84 -13.22 19.66
C ASN A 216 -14.35 -13.18 18.21
N LEU A 217 -13.04 -13.02 18.03
CA LEU A 217 -12.36 -13.30 16.77
C LEU A 217 -12.09 -14.79 16.72
N THR A 218 -12.85 -15.54 15.92
CA THR A 218 -12.55 -16.95 15.66
C THR A 218 -11.65 -17.06 14.43
N GLU A 219 -10.37 -17.37 14.64
CA GLU A 219 -9.45 -17.73 13.56
C GLU A 219 -9.73 -19.17 13.09
N THR A 220 -10.24 -19.34 11.87
CA THR A 220 -10.27 -20.65 11.21
C THR A 220 -8.95 -20.90 10.50
N TYR A 221 -7.99 -21.51 11.19
CA TYR A 221 -6.83 -22.11 10.53
C TYR A 221 -7.24 -23.43 9.86
N VAL A 222 -7.34 -23.44 8.53
CA VAL A 222 -7.38 -24.68 7.75
C VAL A 222 -5.95 -25.11 7.47
N THR A 223 -5.44 -26.03 8.28
CA THR A 223 -4.16 -26.71 8.04
C THR A 223 -4.38 -27.90 7.12
N ASN A 224 -4.23 -27.71 5.81
CA ASN A 224 -4.12 -28.84 4.88
C ASN A 224 -2.67 -29.32 4.81
N ILE A 225 -2.27 -30.15 5.77
CA ILE A 225 -1.07 -30.99 5.63
C ILE A 225 -1.52 -32.32 5.03
N THR A 226 -1.26 -32.52 3.75
CA THR A 226 -1.38 -33.85 3.12
C THR A 226 -0.03 -34.55 3.30
N ILE A 227 0.00 -35.59 4.14
CA ILE A 227 1.10 -36.53 4.25
C ILE A 227 0.93 -37.55 3.13
N ALA A 228 1.88 -37.62 2.21
CA ALA A 228 1.98 -38.72 1.26
C ALA A 228 2.62 -39.93 1.95
N ALA A 229 1.95 -41.07 1.87
CA ALA A 229 2.46 -42.39 2.22
C ALA A 229 3.06 -43.08 0.99
#